data_AF-A0A2M7R831-F1
#
_entry.id   AF-A0A2M7R831-F1
#
_cell.length_a   1.000
_cell.length_b   1.000
_cell.length_c   1.000
_cell.angle_alpha   90.00
_cell.angle_beta   90.00
_cell.angle_gamma   90.00
#
_symmetry.space_group_name_H-M   'P 1'
#
loop_
_entity.id
_entity.type
_entity.pdbx_description
1 polymer ?
#
loop_
_entity_poly.entity_id
_entity_poly.type
_entity_poly.pdbx_seq_one_letter_code
_entity_poly.pdbx_strand_id
1 'polypeptide(L)'
;EVVAMGAAIEAEMLRFEEKGGVPEGEIKSVLLLDVLPLSLGIETLGGINTIMISKNITIPTAKTQIFSTAADSQTSVEINVL
;
A
#
# COMPACT_ATOMS: atom_id res chain seq x y z
N GLU A 1 13.24 20.21 11.66
CA GLU A 1 13.41 20.95 10.39
C GLU A 1 13.61 20.01 9.20
N VAL A 2 14.53 19.04 9.28
CA VAL A 2 14.83 18.11 8.17
C VAL A 2 13.62 17.35 7.60
N VAL A 3 12.72 16.85 8.45
CA VAL A 3 11.48 16.16 8.00
C VAL A 3 10.54 17.11 7.25
N ALA A 4 10.44 18.36 7.70
CA ALA A 4 9.59 19.36 7.05
C ALA A 4 10.15 19.78 5.68
N MET A 5 11.48 19.86 5.55
CA MET A 5 12.14 20.08 4.25
C MET A 5 11.91 18.92 3.28
N GLY A 6 12.05 17.67 3.76
CA GLY A 6 11.80 16.48 2.94
C GLY A 6 10.37 16.40 2.42
N ALA A 7 9.38 16.65 3.30
CA ALA A 7 7.97 16.69 2.93
C ALA A 7 7.65 17.84 1.95
N ALA A 8 8.35 18.98 2.03
CA ALA A 8 8.17 20.07 1.08
C ALA A 8 8.66 19.71 -0.33
N ILE A 9 9.79 19.02 -0.44
CA ILE A 9 10.34 18.52 -1.71
C ILE A 9 9.40 17.47 -2.33
N GLU A 10 8.88 16.54 -1.51
CA GLU A 10 7.91 15.54 -1.95
C GLU A 10 6.60 16.18 -2.44
N ALA A 11 6.09 17.18 -1.70
CA ALA A 11 4.90 17.92 -2.10
C ALA A 11 5.12 18.71 -3.41
N GLU A 12 6.32 19.25 -3.63
CA GLU A 12 6.68 19.91 -4.88
C GLU A 12 6.70 18.91 -6.05
N MET A 13 7.28 17.71 -5.85
CA MET A 13 7.30 16.64 -6.86
C MET A 13 5.89 16.20 -7.26
N LEU A 14 4.99 15.97 -6.30
CA LEU A 14 3.60 15.57 -6.56
C LEU A 14 2.80 16.65 -7.31
N ARG A 15 3.08 17.95 -7.07
CA ARG A 15 2.40 19.07 -7.74
C ARG A 15 2.70 19.17 -9.23
N PHE A 16 3.83 18.64 -9.69
CA PHE A 16 4.18 18.62 -11.12
C PHE A 16 3.38 17.55 -11.88
N GLU A 17 3.16 16.38 -11.25
CA GLU A 17 2.35 15.29 -11.83
C GLU A 17 0.90 15.74 -12.09
N GLU A 18 0.26 16.46 -11.16
CA GLU A 18 -1.11 16.98 -11.34
C GLU A 18 -1.25 17.97 -12.51
N LYS A 19 -0.20 18.71 -12.84
CA LYS A 19 -0.22 19.72 -13.90
C LYS A 19 0.25 19.19 -15.26
N GLY A 20 0.56 17.89 -15.36
CA GLY A 20 1.10 17.28 -16.59
C GLY A 20 2.45 17.86 -17.02
N GLY A 21 3.12 18.58 -16.13
CA GLY A 21 4.42 19.20 -16.37
C GLY A 21 5.53 18.24 -15.93
N VAL A 22 6.57 18.12 -16.73
CA VAL A 22 7.75 17.36 -16.31
C VAL A 22 8.56 18.25 -15.36
N PRO A 23 8.96 17.79 -14.16
CA PRO A 23 9.81 18.56 -13.27
C PRO A 23 11.09 18.97 -14.02
N GLU A 24 11.47 20.24 -13.98
CA GLU A 24 12.73 20.73 -14.56
C GLU A 24 13.80 20.83 -13.46
N GLY A 25 15.08 20.59 -13.80
CA GLY A 25 16.19 20.65 -12.85
C GLY A 25 16.43 19.36 -12.03
N GLU A 26 16.99 19.51 -10.83
CA GLU A 26 17.45 18.39 -9.96
C GLU A 26 16.33 17.45 -9.48
N ILE A 27 15.06 17.89 -9.54
CA ILE A 27 13.89 17.12 -9.08
C ILE A 27 13.51 16.02 -10.08
N LYS A 28 13.87 16.16 -11.36
CA LYS A 28 13.52 15.20 -12.42
C LYS A 28 14.19 13.83 -12.27
N SER A 29 15.31 13.76 -11.55
CA SER A 29 16.08 12.53 -11.34
C SER A 29 15.76 11.81 -10.03
N VAL A 30 14.81 12.31 -9.24
CA VAL A 30 14.42 11.67 -7.98
C VAL A 30 13.31 10.66 -8.25
N LEU A 31 13.53 9.40 -7.87
CA LEU A 31 12.51 8.36 -7.86
C LEU A 31 12.19 8.01 -6.41
N LEU A 32 10.93 8.19 -6.02
CA LEU A 32 10.44 7.79 -4.71
C LEU A 32 9.79 6.41 -4.80
N LEU A 33 10.44 5.42 -4.20
CA LEU A 33 9.89 4.07 -4.03
C LEU A 33 9.64 3.86 -2.55
N ASP A 34 8.36 3.91 -2.17
CA ASP A 34 7.95 3.65 -0.80
C ASP A 34 7.58 2.16 -0.60
N VAL A 35 7.58 1.69 0.64
CA VAL A 35 7.36 0.29 1.02
C VAL A 35 6.37 0.16 2.17
N LEU A 36 5.62 -0.94 2.20
CA LEU A 36 4.66 -1.21 3.28
C LEU A 36 5.39 -1.47 4.62
N PRO A 37 5.07 -0.74 5.71
CA PRO A 37 5.76 -0.91 7.00
C PRO A 37 5.34 -2.19 7.74
N LEU A 38 4.11 -2.66 7.53
CA LEU A 38 3.55 -3.85 8.16
C LEU A 38 2.95 -4.78 7.09
N SER A 39 2.86 -6.05 7.43
CA SER A 39 2.18 -7.03 6.59
C SER A 39 0.67 -6.83 6.74
N LEU A 40 -0.03 -6.74 5.60
CA LEU A 40 -1.49 -6.71 5.53
C LEU A 40 -2.00 -8.13 5.34
N GLY A 41 -2.91 -8.55 6.19
CA GLY A 41 -3.54 -9.85 6.11
C GLY A 41 -5.05 -9.79 6.30
N ILE A 42 -5.69 -10.94 6.08
CA ILE A 42 -7.08 -11.13 6.45
C ILE A 42 -7.20 -12.24 7.48
N GLU A 43 -8.16 -12.07 8.37
CA GLU A 43 -8.50 -13.10 9.35
C GLU A 43 -9.25 -14.26 8.68
N THR A 44 -8.78 -15.47 8.89
CA THR A 44 -9.39 -16.70 8.40
C THR A 44 -9.88 -17.57 9.56
N LEU A 45 -10.62 -18.65 9.26
CA LEU A 45 -11.20 -19.53 10.27
C LEU A 45 -10.16 -19.92 11.34
N GLY A 46 -10.54 -19.78 12.60
CA GLY A 46 -9.69 -20.11 13.75
C GLY A 46 -8.80 -18.95 14.22
N GLY A 47 -9.06 -17.71 13.79
CA GLY A 47 -8.30 -16.52 14.22
C GLY A 47 -6.90 -16.46 13.60
N ILE A 48 -6.70 -17.15 12.47
CA ILE A 48 -5.41 -17.20 11.80
C ILE A 48 -5.30 -16.01 10.87
N ASN A 49 -4.27 -15.19 11.08
CA ASN A 49 -3.92 -14.10 10.17
C ASN A 49 -3.26 -14.66 8.90
N THR A 50 -4.00 -14.66 7.79
CA THR A 50 -3.47 -15.02 6.47
C THR A 50 -2.92 -13.78 5.80
N ILE A 51 -1.59 -13.68 5.73
CA ILE A 51 -0.89 -12.53 5.14
C ILE A 51 -1.15 -12.46 3.63
N MET A 52 -1.82 -11.41 3.20
CA MET A 52 -2.07 -11.09 1.81
C MET A 52 -0.88 -10.36 1.22
N ILE A 53 -0.45 -9.25 1.80
CA ILE A 53 0.70 -8.46 1.33
C ILE A 53 1.73 -8.39 2.45
N SER A 54 2.94 -8.88 2.21
CA SER A 54 4.01 -8.86 3.19
C SER A 54 4.55 -7.43 3.43
N LYS A 55 5.09 -7.17 4.61
CA LYS A 55 5.87 -5.96 4.87
C LYS A 55 7.05 -5.84 3.91
N ASN A 56 7.53 -4.60 3.72
CA ASN A 56 8.64 -4.21 2.85
C ASN A 56 8.39 -4.46 1.35
N ILE A 57 7.14 -4.64 0.93
CA ILE A 57 6.78 -4.66 -0.50
C ILE A 57 6.60 -3.22 -0.97
N THR A 58 7.14 -2.91 -2.16
CA THR A 58 7.04 -1.59 -2.80
C THR A 58 5.61 -1.24 -3.17
N ILE A 59 5.18 -0.01 -2.89
CA ILE A 59 3.90 0.52 -3.35
C ILE A 59 4.08 1.27 -4.68
N PRO A 60 3.09 1.24 -5.60
CA PRO A 60 1.79 0.56 -5.50
C PRO A 60 1.86 -0.95 -5.79
N THR A 61 1.10 -1.75 -5.03
CA THR A 61 0.99 -3.20 -5.25
C THR A 61 -0.44 -3.68 -5.03
N ALA A 62 -0.86 -4.73 -5.73
CA ALA A 62 -2.17 -5.36 -5.60
C ALA A 62 -2.03 -6.88 -5.61
N LYS A 63 -2.72 -7.57 -4.70
CA LYS A 63 -2.73 -9.03 -4.63
C LYS A 63 -4.15 -9.54 -4.41
N THR A 64 -4.52 -10.56 -5.18
CA THR A 64 -5.84 -11.19 -5.15
C THR A 64 -5.71 -12.65 -4.76
N GLN A 65 -6.58 -13.12 -3.86
CA GLN A 65 -6.65 -14.52 -3.45
C GLN A 65 -8.12 -14.93 -3.30
N ILE A 66 -8.44 -16.15 -3.72
CA ILE A 66 -9.79 -16.70 -3.67
C ILE A 66 -9.95 -17.43 -2.33
N PHE A 67 -11.02 -17.11 -1.60
CA PHE A 67 -11.39 -17.74 -0.33
C PHE A 67 -12.71 -18.51 -0.47
N SER A 68 -12.93 -19.48 0.41
CA SER A 68 -14.15 -20.29 0.48
C SER A 68 -14.79 -20.18 1.86
N THR A 69 -16.05 -20.59 1.95
CA THR A 69 -16.78 -20.69 3.23
C THR A 69 -16.11 -21.70 4.15
N ALA A 70 -16.19 -21.43 5.45
CA ALA A 70 -15.63 -22.28 6.49
C ALA A 70 -16.56 -23.44 6.88
N ALA A 71 -17.85 -23.33 6.58
CA ALA A 71 -18.87 -24.34 6.88
C ALA A 71 -19.89 -24.47 5.74
N ASP A 72 -20.56 -25.63 5.69
CA ASP A 72 -21.65 -25.89 4.76
C ASP A 72 -22.85 -24.96 5.03
N SER A 73 -23.49 -24.51 3.96
CA SER A 73 -24.64 -23.59 4.03
C SER A 73 -24.38 -22.25 4.75
N GLN A 74 -23.13 -21.81 4.83
CA GLN A 74 -22.79 -20.48 5.35
C GLN A 74 -23.26 -19.38 4.38
N THR A 75 -24.16 -18.51 4.84
CA THR A 75 -24.81 -17.46 4.02
C THR A 75 -24.06 -16.14 3.94
N SER A 76 -23.09 -15.90 4.83
CA SER A 76 -22.29 -14.66 4.87
C SER A 76 -20.86 -14.94 5.31
N VAL A 77 -19.92 -14.12 4.82
CA VAL A 77 -18.51 -14.13 5.21
C VAL A 77 -18.15 -12.74 5.73
N GLU A 78 -17.49 -12.69 6.89
CA GLU A 78 -16.95 -11.46 7.44
C GLU A 78 -15.46 -11.37 7.08
N ILE A 79 -15.04 -10.21 6.56
CA ILE A 79 -13.64 -9.95 6.20
C ILE A 79 -13.08 -8.94 7.17
N ASN A 80 -12.22 -9.41 8.08
CA ASN A 80 -11.46 -8.54 8.98
C ASN A 80 -10.04 -8.35 8.43
N VAL A 81 -9.59 -7.10 8.34
CA VAL A 81 -8.27 -6.73 7.82
C VAL A 81 -7.34 -6.45 9.00
N LEU A 82 -6.17 -7.09 8.99
CA LEU A 82 -5.15 -7.05 10.05
C LEU A 82 -3.82 -6.50 9.56
#